data_AF-A0A5C7X2C7-F1
#
_entry.id   AF-A0A5C7X2C7-F1
#
_cell.length_a   1.000
_cell.length_b   1.000
_cell.length_c   1.000
_cell.angle_alpha   90.00
_cell.angle_beta   90.00
_cell.angle_gamma   90.00
#
_symmetry.space_group_name_H-M   'P 1'
#
loop_
_entity.id
_entity.type
_entity.pdbx_description
1 polymer ?
#
loop_
_entity_poly.entity_id
_entity_poly.type
_entity_poly.pdbx_seq_one_letter_code
_entity_poly.pdbx_strand_id
1 'polypeptide(L)'
;MMYRPPAAGSEALIRRNRTVESRDPAEATVVGPMALARLQRSPIAQVLTELADNDTMTVADNTTTDIAASLDELSRVLWRQRELIELLDYRLEVQRLVLMGGRPDHLQRALGDVETAMDEIRRLERNRDLVVRECAGRIGLAPDATLSMLKDSVAEPWSSRLAEHQNALLALVAATERNAAANREIAAQGAAETRGVIDEITGTPSLSGYGPNGTRNSGGGLSRPALVDREV
;
A
#
# COMPACT_ATOMS: atom_id res chain seq x y z
N MET A 1 -14.25 -44.91 -1.32
CA MET A 1 -13.66 -45.89 -0.39
C MET A 1 -13.64 -45.21 0.97
N MET A 2 -14.54 -45.65 1.85
CA MET A 2 -14.89 -45.05 3.14
C MET A 2 -14.49 -46.07 4.20
N TYR A 3 -13.68 -45.71 5.19
CA TYR A 3 -13.37 -46.60 6.31
C TYR A 3 -13.25 -45.84 7.64
N ARG A 4 -14.00 -46.36 8.62
CA ARG A 4 -14.20 -45.98 10.03
C ARG A 4 -14.27 -47.32 10.79
N PRO A 5 -14.09 -47.39 12.13
CA PRO A 5 -12.95 -47.16 13.01
C PRO A 5 -12.40 -48.54 13.53
N PRO A 6 -11.73 -48.62 14.70
CA PRO A 6 -12.50 -49.02 15.89
C PRO A 6 -12.15 -48.27 17.19
N ALA A 7 -13.09 -48.32 18.14
CA ALA A 7 -13.01 -47.83 19.51
C ALA A 7 -12.41 -48.86 20.49
N ALA A 8 -12.21 -48.43 21.75
CA ALA A 8 -11.69 -49.14 22.94
C ALA A 8 -10.16 -49.04 23.12
N GLY A 9 -9.60 -48.68 24.27
CA GLY A 9 -10.15 -48.38 25.59
C GLY A 9 -8.98 -48.01 26.53
N SER A 10 -9.28 -47.27 27.61
CA SER A 10 -8.44 -47.04 28.80
C SER A 10 -9.33 -46.21 29.75
N GLU A 11 -10.32 -46.77 30.44
CA GLU A 11 -10.19 -47.55 31.67
C GLU A 11 -9.22 -46.95 32.71
N ALA A 12 -9.77 -46.78 33.92
CA ALA A 12 -9.14 -46.42 35.19
C ALA A 12 -8.83 -44.94 35.45
N LEU A 13 -9.72 -44.25 36.17
CA LEU A 13 -9.41 -43.79 37.54
C LEU A 13 -10.67 -43.27 38.28
N ILE A 14 -10.85 -43.78 39.50
CA ILE A 14 -11.53 -43.15 40.65
C ILE A 14 -13.06 -43.27 40.77
N ARG A 15 -13.42 -44.46 41.26
CA ARG A 15 -14.39 -44.77 42.32
C ARG A 15 -14.79 -43.63 43.28
N ARG A 16 -16.09 -43.69 43.64
CA ARG A 16 -16.78 -43.36 44.92
C ARG A 16 -17.39 -41.97 45.06
N ASN A 17 -18.64 -41.84 44.59
CA ASN A 17 -19.67 -41.05 45.30
C ASN A 17 -20.90 -41.93 45.55
N ARG A 18 -20.90 -42.56 46.73
CA ARG A 18 -22.05 -43.14 47.44
C ARG A 18 -21.85 -42.56 48.84
N THR A 19 -22.69 -41.63 49.30
CA THR A 19 -23.97 -41.96 49.93
C THR A 19 -24.93 -40.76 49.82
N VAL A 20 -26.13 -41.05 49.32
CA VAL A 20 -27.36 -40.31 49.66
C VAL A 20 -27.79 -40.85 51.03
N GLU A 21 -27.93 -39.99 52.02
CA GLU A 21 -28.68 -40.32 53.23
C GLU A 21 -29.47 -39.10 53.68
N SER A 22 -30.79 -39.23 53.54
CA SER A 22 -31.83 -38.34 54.06
C SER A 22 -31.94 -38.49 55.58
N ARG A 23 -31.98 -37.38 56.31
CA ARG A 23 -32.53 -37.34 57.68
C ARG A 23 -33.22 -36.00 57.96
N ASP A 24 -34.28 -36.10 58.76
CA ASP A 24 -35.44 -35.23 58.96
C ASP A 24 -35.27 -33.71 59.20
N PRO A 25 -36.35 -32.92 58.98
CA PRO A 25 -36.38 -31.47 59.14
C PRO A 25 -36.84 -31.05 60.55
N ALA A 26 -35.94 -30.96 61.51
CA ALA A 26 -36.23 -30.32 62.80
C ALA A 26 -34.95 -29.97 63.56
N GLU A 27 -34.24 -28.92 63.14
CA GLU A 27 -33.29 -28.21 64.00
C GLU A 27 -33.06 -26.78 63.47
N ALA A 28 -34.08 -25.95 63.66
CA ALA A 28 -33.96 -24.50 63.55
C ALA A 28 -33.25 -23.99 64.82
N THR A 29 -31.92 -23.90 64.77
CA THR A 29 -31.12 -23.25 65.82
C THR A 29 -30.25 -22.15 65.22
N VAL A 30 -30.74 -20.92 65.40
CA VAL A 30 -30.01 -19.66 65.62
C VAL A 30 -28.62 -19.57 64.97
N VAL A 31 -28.56 -19.04 63.76
CA VAL A 31 -27.31 -18.53 63.17
C VAL A 31 -27.33 -17.01 63.24
N GLY A 32 -26.57 -16.45 64.19
CA GLY A 32 -26.38 -15.01 64.37
C GLY A 32 -25.71 -14.32 63.16
N PRO A 33 -25.64 -12.98 63.15
CA PRO A 33 -25.30 -12.15 61.98
C PRO A 33 -23.88 -12.33 61.38
N MET A 34 -23.09 -13.30 61.85
CA MET A 34 -21.78 -13.65 61.27
C MET A 34 -21.84 -14.55 60.03
N ALA A 35 -22.98 -15.18 59.71
CA ALA A 35 -23.05 -16.07 58.54
C ALA A 35 -23.27 -15.36 57.19
N LEU A 36 -23.77 -14.13 57.21
CA LEU A 36 -23.96 -13.33 55.99
C LEU A 36 -22.64 -12.83 55.38
N ALA A 37 -21.57 -12.69 56.18
CA ALA A 37 -20.25 -12.28 55.70
C ALA A 37 -19.45 -13.42 55.04
N ARG A 38 -19.85 -14.69 55.24
CA ARG A 38 -19.14 -15.85 54.68
C ARG A 38 -19.63 -16.26 53.29
N LEU A 39 -20.85 -15.85 52.89
CA LEU A 39 -21.38 -16.13 51.55
C LEU A 39 -20.82 -15.19 50.45
N GLN A 40 -20.23 -14.05 50.80
CA GLN A 40 -19.53 -13.16 49.85
C GLN A 40 -18.07 -13.58 49.57
N ARG A 41 -17.54 -14.58 50.29
CA ARG A 41 -16.19 -15.13 50.06
C ARG A 41 -16.24 -16.57 49.54
N SER A 42 -17.24 -16.88 48.71
CA SER A 42 -17.22 -18.16 47.99
C SER A 42 -16.25 -18.05 46.80
N PRO A 43 -15.31 -18.98 46.64
CA PRO A 43 -14.40 -18.99 45.49
C PRO A 43 -15.16 -19.10 44.15
N ILE A 44 -16.39 -19.62 44.17
CA ILE A 44 -17.26 -19.68 42.97
C ILE A 44 -17.76 -18.28 42.58
N ALA A 45 -18.09 -17.41 43.55
CA ALA A 45 -18.51 -16.04 43.28
C ALA A 45 -17.32 -15.17 42.78
N GLN A 46 -16.11 -15.44 43.27
CA GLN A 46 -14.88 -14.80 42.79
C GLN A 46 -14.56 -15.24 41.36
N VAL A 47 -14.60 -16.54 41.06
CA VAL A 47 -14.35 -17.08 39.71
C VAL A 47 -15.39 -16.59 38.69
N LEU A 48 -16.67 -16.48 39.07
CA LEU A 48 -17.71 -15.94 38.17
C LEU A 48 -17.57 -14.42 37.93
N THR A 49 -16.99 -13.68 38.88
CA THR A 49 -16.69 -12.24 38.70
C THR A 49 -15.42 -12.06 37.84
N GLU A 50 -14.39 -12.87 38.08
CA GLU A 50 -13.10 -12.84 37.36
C GLU A 50 -13.22 -13.31 35.90
N LEU A 51 -14.12 -14.26 35.62
CA LEU A 51 -14.45 -14.67 34.24
C LEU A 51 -15.18 -13.56 33.45
N ALA A 52 -16.04 -12.78 34.11
CA ALA A 52 -16.73 -11.65 33.47
C ALA A 52 -15.77 -10.51 33.13
N ASP A 53 -14.78 -10.25 33.99
CA ASP A 53 -13.73 -9.26 33.72
C ASP A 53 -12.76 -9.74 32.62
N ASN A 54 -12.45 -11.04 32.56
CA ASN A 54 -11.59 -11.62 31.53
C ASN A 54 -12.22 -11.63 30.13
N ASP A 55 -13.53 -11.92 29.99
CA ASP A 55 -14.19 -11.99 28.68
C ASP A 55 -14.17 -10.63 27.95
N THR A 56 -14.30 -9.51 28.68
CA THR A 56 -14.19 -8.17 28.08
C THR A 56 -12.75 -7.70 27.85
N MET A 57 -11.79 -8.07 28.71
CA MET A 57 -10.39 -7.67 28.57
C MET A 57 -9.69 -8.40 27.41
N THR A 58 -10.03 -9.68 27.19
CA THR A 58 -9.39 -10.51 26.15
C THR A 58 -9.80 -10.13 24.72
N VAL A 59 -11.03 -9.62 24.55
CA VAL A 59 -11.55 -9.22 23.22
C VAL A 59 -11.03 -7.84 22.79
N ALA A 60 -10.89 -6.88 23.71
CA ALA A 60 -10.34 -5.57 23.37
C ALA A 60 -8.84 -5.66 22.98
N ASP A 61 -8.08 -6.51 23.67
CA ASP A 61 -6.65 -6.71 23.38
C ASP A 61 -6.43 -7.44 22.04
N ASN A 62 -7.29 -8.43 21.71
CA ASN A 62 -7.19 -9.14 20.43
C ASN A 62 -7.54 -8.23 19.24
N THR A 63 -8.51 -7.34 19.38
CA THR A 63 -8.94 -6.41 18.32
C THR A 63 -7.90 -5.31 18.12
N THR A 64 -7.31 -4.81 19.20
CA THR A 64 -6.24 -3.81 19.14
C THR A 64 -4.98 -4.40 18.50
N THR A 65 -4.62 -5.64 18.85
CA THR A 65 -3.49 -6.37 18.25
C THR A 65 -3.71 -6.63 16.76
N ASP A 66 -4.94 -6.98 16.38
CA ASP A 66 -5.33 -7.22 14.99
C ASP A 66 -5.31 -5.94 14.12
N ILE A 67 -5.78 -4.80 14.66
CA ILE A 67 -5.64 -3.49 14.00
C ILE A 67 -4.16 -3.12 13.84
N ALA A 68 -3.35 -3.29 14.88
CA ALA A 68 -1.92 -2.99 14.82
C ALA A 68 -1.20 -3.85 13.76
N ALA A 69 -1.52 -5.15 13.69
CA ALA A 69 -0.97 -6.05 12.66
C ALA A 69 -1.37 -5.64 11.24
N SER A 70 -2.63 -5.21 11.05
CA SER A 70 -3.12 -4.67 9.77
C SER A 70 -2.39 -3.39 9.34
N LEU A 71 -2.16 -2.46 10.26
CA LEU A 71 -1.46 -1.20 9.99
C LEU A 71 0.04 -1.41 9.73
N ASP A 72 0.63 -2.41 10.38
CA ASP A 72 2.00 -2.84 10.14
C ASP A 72 2.16 -3.43 8.74
N GLU A 73 1.20 -4.25 8.29
CA GLU A 73 1.16 -4.75 6.92
C GLU A 73 1.00 -3.64 5.89
N LEU A 74 0.11 -2.67 6.14
CA LEU A 74 -0.02 -1.49 5.29
C LEU A 74 1.31 -0.73 5.20
N SER A 75 2.00 -0.54 6.32
CA SER A 75 3.30 0.14 6.38
C SER A 75 4.36 -0.60 5.54
N ARG A 76 4.40 -1.94 5.61
CA ARG A 76 5.27 -2.77 4.75
C ARG A 76 4.98 -2.56 3.27
N VAL A 77 3.70 -2.57 2.87
CA VAL A 77 3.31 -2.36 1.47
C VAL A 77 3.69 -0.96 0.98
N LEU A 78 3.46 0.08 1.80
CA LEU A 78 3.85 1.45 1.47
C LEU A 78 5.36 1.62 1.33
N TRP A 79 6.14 0.98 2.21
CA TRP A 79 7.59 0.95 2.10
C TRP A 79 8.05 0.25 0.83
N ARG A 80 7.47 -0.90 0.49
CA ARG A 80 7.77 -1.60 -0.77
C ARG A 80 7.40 -0.75 -2.00
N GLN A 81 6.32 0.01 -1.93
CA GLN A 81 5.92 0.92 -3.01
C GLN A 81 6.98 2.01 -3.23
N ARG A 82 7.52 2.55 -2.13
CA ARG A 82 8.61 3.52 -2.17
C ARG A 82 9.84 2.95 -2.86
N GLU A 83 10.26 1.73 -2.52
CA GLU A 83 11.42 1.10 -3.17
C GLU A 83 11.21 0.90 -4.69
N LEU A 84 10.00 0.54 -5.11
CA LEU A 84 9.71 0.34 -6.54
C LEU A 84 9.70 1.67 -7.31
N ILE A 85 9.22 2.75 -6.69
CA ILE A 85 9.27 4.09 -7.30
C ILE A 85 10.71 4.60 -7.35
N GLU A 86 11.52 4.37 -6.31
CA GLU A 86 12.96 4.66 -6.33
C GLU A 86 13.69 3.88 -7.44
N LEU A 87 13.33 2.62 -7.64
CA LEU A 87 13.85 1.81 -8.75
C LEU A 87 13.44 2.39 -10.11
N LEU A 88 12.17 2.80 -10.28
CA LEU A 88 11.70 3.45 -11.50
C LEU A 88 12.47 4.75 -11.78
N ASP A 89 12.69 5.57 -10.76
CA ASP A 89 13.48 6.79 -10.86
C ASP A 89 14.90 6.50 -11.37
N TYR A 90 15.55 5.49 -10.79
CA TYR A 90 16.84 5.00 -11.26
C TYR A 90 16.79 4.53 -12.74
N ARG A 91 15.75 3.79 -13.15
CA ARG A 91 15.62 3.34 -14.55
C ARG A 91 15.43 4.49 -15.53
N LEU A 92 14.70 5.54 -15.12
CA LEU A 92 14.58 6.75 -15.92
C LEU A 92 15.93 7.47 -16.05
N GLU A 93 16.73 7.54 -14.99
CA GLU A 93 18.07 8.13 -15.08
C GLU A 93 18.98 7.33 -16.02
N VAL A 94 18.95 5.99 -15.96
CA VAL A 94 19.67 5.14 -16.91
C VAL A 94 19.21 5.39 -18.35
N GLN A 95 17.90 5.51 -18.58
CA GLN A 95 17.37 5.85 -19.90
C GLN A 95 17.90 7.20 -20.39
N ARG A 96 17.97 8.21 -19.52
CA ARG A 96 18.54 9.52 -19.85
C ARG A 96 20.00 9.41 -20.30
N LEU A 97 20.81 8.67 -19.54
CA LEU A 97 22.22 8.44 -19.87
C LEU A 97 22.39 7.73 -21.20
N VAL A 98 21.52 6.76 -21.52
CA VAL A 98 21.53 6.06 -22.82
C VAL A 98 21.16 6.99 -23.97
N LEU A 99 20.14 7.85 -23.78
CA LEU A 99 19.71 8.84 -24.77
C LEU A 99 20.82 9.86 -25.05
N MET A 100 21.36 10.49 -24.00
CA MET A 100 22.44 11.48 -24.14
C MET A 100 23.74 10.85 -24.67
N GLY A 101 24.00 9.58 -24.34
CA GLY A 101 25.16 8.85 -24.84
C GLY A 101 25.04 8.38 -26.29
N GLY A 102 23.89 8.56 -26.94
CA GLY A 102 23.68 8.15 -28.33
C GLY A 102 23.90 6.65 -28.55
N ARG A 103 23.49 5.79 -27.61
CA ARG A 103 23.70 4.34 -27.66
C ARG A 103 22.41 3.59 -28.04
N PRO A 104 22.03 3.54 -29.34
CA PRO A 104 20.74 2.98 -29.77
C PRO A 104 20.59 1.49 -29.42
N ASP A 105 21.68 0.73 -29.38
CA ASP A 105 21.69 -0.70 -29.04
C ASP A 105 21.18 -0.98 -27.61
N HIS A 106 21.30 -0.01 -26.70
CA HIS A 106 20.86 -0.14 -25.31
C HIS A 106 19.50 0.52 -25.04
N LEU A 107 18.97 1.31 -25.99
CA LEU A 107 17.73 2.07 -25.76
C LEU A 107 16.52 1.16 -25.54
N GLN A 108 16.38 0.11 -26.34
CA GLN A 108 15.28 -0.85 -26.18
C GLN A 108 15.32 -1.56 -24.83
N ARG A 109 16.52 -1.88 -24.34
CA ARG A 109 16.71 -2.46 -23.01
C ARG A 109 16.28 -1.48 -21.91
N ALA A 110 16.69 -0.22 -22.00
CA ALA A 110 16.33 0.81 -21.02
C ALA A 110 14.82 1.07 -20.99
N LEU A 111 14.15 1.10 -22.15
CA LEU A 111 12.69 1.21 -22.24
C LEU A 111 11.98 0.04 -21.56
N GLY A 112 12.41 -1.20 -21.86
CA GLY A 112 11.83 -2.40 -21.24
C GLY A 112 12.03 -2.46 -19.72
N ASP A 113 13.18 -1.97 -19.21
CA ASP A 113 13.41 -1.89 -17.76
C ASP A 113 12.45 -0.89 -17.09
N VAL A 114 12.12 0.25 -17.74
CA VAL A 114 11.12 1.22 -17.25
C VAL A 114 9.72 0.62 -17.26
N GLU A 115 9.33 -0.06 -18.36
CA GLU A 115 8.04 -0.74 -18.47
C GLU A 115 7.87 -1.82 -17.39
N THR A 116 8.91 -2.61 -17.16
CA THR A 116 8.92 -3.65 -16.11
C THR A 116 8.70 -3.03 -14.73
N ALA A 117 9.41 -1.95 -14.39
CA ALA A 117 9.23 -1.26 -13.12
C ALA A 117 7.81 -0.68 -12.97
N MET A 118 7.25 -0.08 -14.04
CA MET A 118 5.87 0.42 -14.05
C MET A 118 4.84 -0.68 -13.81
N ASP A 119 5.03 -1.86 -14.41
CA ASP A 119 4.14 -2.99 -14.21
C ASP A 119 4.22 -3.58 -12.80
N GLU A 120 5.41 -3.61 -12.20
CA GLU A 120 5.60 -3.98 -10.80
C GLU A 120 4.89 -3.01 -9.85
N ILE A 121 5.01 -1.69 -10.08
CA ILE A 121 4.30 -0.67 -9.32
C ILE A 121 2.80 -0.90 -9.43
N ARG A 122 2.24 -1.04 -10.64
CA ARG A 122 0.79 -1.29 -10.83
C ARG A 122 0.31 -2.55 -10.12
N ARG A 123 1.12 -3.61 -10.09
CA ARG A 123 0.79 -4.85 -9.36
C ARG A 123 0.73 -4.60 -7.87
N LEU A 124 1.71 -3.88 -7.32
CA LEU A 124 1.75 -3.55 -5.91
C LEU A 124 0.61 -2.59 -5.52
N GLU A 125 0.26 -1.63 -6.35
CA GLU A 125 -0.86 -0.71 -6.09
C GLU A 125 -2.19 -1.44 -5.93
N ARG A 126 -2.45 -2.46 -6.74
CA ARG A 126 -3.64 -3.31 -6.57
C ARG A 126 -3.64 -4.05 -5.22
N ASN A 127 -2.47 -4.51 -4.78
CA ASN A 127 -2.31 -5.12 -3.46
C ASN A 127 -2.53 -4.09 -2.35
N ARG A 128 -1.90 -2.92 -2.45
CA ARG A 128 -2.10 -1.80 -1.52
C ARG A 128 -3.57 -1.44 -1.37
N ASP A 129 -4.31 -1.35 -2.48
CA ASP A 129 -5.73 -1.02 -2.42
C ASP A 129 -6.55 -2.09 -1.68
N LEU A 130 -6.15 -3.37 -1.75
CA LEU A 130 -6.76 -4.44 -0.94
C LEU A 130 -6.44 -4.28 0.55
N VAL A 131 -5.18 -4.01 0.88
CA VAL A 131 -4.73 -3.84 2.28
C VAL A 131 -5.34 -2.59 2.91
N VAL A 132 -5.46 -1.49 2.18
CA VAL A 132 -6.13 -0.26 2.64
C VAL A 132 -7.60 -0.54 2.93
N ARG A 133 -8.30 -1.27 2.05
CA ARG A 133 -9.70 -1.68 2.28
C ARG A 133 -9.87 -2.51 3.54
N GLU A 134 -8.97 -3.46 3.75
CA GLU A 134 -8.98 -4.29 4.95
C GLU A 134 -8.75 -3.46 6.21
N CYS A 135 -7.73 -2.59 6.20
CA CYS A 135 -7.44 -1.67 7.30
C CYS A 135 -8.65 -0.77 7.61
N ALA A 136 -9.27 -0.18 6.57
CA ALA A 136 -10.43 0.69 6.70
C ALA A 136 -11.61 -0.03 7.38
N GLY A 137 -11.90 -1.26 6.97
CA GLY A 137 -12.94 -2.07 7.57
C GLY A 137 -12.71 -2.36 9.06
N ARG A 138 -11.46 -2.62 9.46
CA ARG A 138 -11.10 -2.90 10.87
C ARG A 138 -11.24 -1.68 11.78
N ILE A 139 -11.04 -0.47 11.25
CA ILE A 139 -11.19 0.78 12.01
C ILE A 139 -12.56 1.46 11.81
N GLY A 140 -13.50 0.79 11.13
CA GLY A 140 -14.89 1.26 10.95
C GLY A 140 -15.07 2.35 9.89
N LEU A 141 -14.11 2.51 8.97
CA LEU A 141 -14.23 3.40 7.81
C LEU A 141 -14.86 2.70 6.61
N ALA A 142 -15.34 3.51 5.66
CA ALA A 142 -15.86 3.03 4.38
C ALA A 142 -14.75 2.34 3.54
N PRO A 143 -15.09 1.38 2.67
CA PRO A 143 -14.10 0.67 1.85
C PRO A 143 -13.42 1.55 0.78
N ASP A 144 -13.95 2.72 0.49
CA ASP A 144 -13.34 3.73 -0.38
C ASP A 144 -12.52 4.78 0.42
N ALA A 145 -12.28 4.52 1.71
CA ALA A 145 -11.48 5.41 2.54
C ALA A 145 -10.07 5.60 1.97
N THR A 146 -9.64 6.87 1.96
CA THR A 146 -8.32 7.24 1.48
C THR A 146 -7.25 7.03 2.56
N LEU A 147 -5.99 6.91 2.16
CA LEU A 147 -4.86 6.82 3.11
C LEU A 147 -4.83 8.01 4.10
N SER A 148 -5.26 9.20 3.67
CA SER A 148 -5.37 10.35 4.57
C SER A 148 -6.43 10.13 5.65
N MET A 149 -7.60 9.60 5.27
CA MET A 149 -8.66 9.28 6.24
C MET A 149 -8.22 8.19 7.22
N LEU A 150 -7.48 7.18 6.76
CA LEU A 150 -6.90 6.16 7.65
C LEU A 150 -5.95 6.79 8.66
N LYS A 151 -4.99 7.59 8.18
CA LYS A 151 -4.01 8.30 9.01
C LYS A 151 -4.68 9.16 10.09
N ASP A 152 -5.76 9.87 9.74
CA ASP A 152 -6.48 10.77 10.65
C ASP A 152 -7.36 10.01 11.67
N SER A 153 -7.68 8.74 11.39
CA SER A 153 -8.57 7.90 12.21
C SER A 153 -7.83 6.95 13.16
N VAL A 154 -6.50 6.84 13.06
CA VAL A 154 -5.68 5.97 13.90
C VAL A 154 -4.90 6.77 14.94
N ALA A 155 -4.67 6.16 16.10
CA ALA A 155 -3.86 6.76 17.16
C ALA A 155 -2.35 6.63 16.87
N GLU A 156 -1.53 7.32 17.68
CA GLU A 156 -0.08 7.14 17.65
C GLU A 156 0.31 5.71 18.09
N PRO A 157 1.42 5.15 17.56
CA PRO A 157 2.41 5.75 16.65
C PRO A 157 2.05 5.64 15.15
N TRP A 158 0.85 5.12 14.83
CA TRP A 158 0.51 4.78 13.46
C TRP A 158 0.17 6.00 12.61
N SER A 159 -0.46 7.02 13.20
CA SER A 159 -0.79 8.26 12.48
C SER A 159 0.47 8.92 11.92
N SER A 160 1.49 9.13 12.76
CA SER A 160 2.77 9.71 12.35
C SER A 160 3.49 8.87 11.30
N ARG A 161 3.58 7.54 11.49
CA ARG A 161 4.23 6.64 10.51
C ARG A 161 3.55 6.65 9.14
N LEU A 162 2.21 6.60 9.09
CA LEU A 162 1.48 6.69 7.83
C LEU A 162 1.67 8.04 7.16
N ALA A 163 1.75 9.12 7.93
CA ALA A 163 2.07 10.46 7.42
C ALA A 163 3.46 10.52 6.77
N GLU A 164 4.48 9.93 7.42
CA GLU A 164 5.83 9.85 6.89
C GLU A 164 5.88 9.10 5.56
N HIS A 165 5.22 7.93 5.48
CA HIS A 165 5.10 7.17 4.24
C HIS A 165 4.39 7.97 3.14
N GLN A 166 3.26 8.61 3.44
CA GLN A 166 2.50 9.41 2.48
C GLN A 166 3.35 10.55 1.91
N ASN A 167 4.04 11.30 2.77
CA ASN A 167 4.89 12.41 2.36
C ASN A 167 6.07 11.94 1.50
N ALA A 168 6.72 10.84 1.89
CA ALA A 168 7.84 10.29 1.14
C ALA A 168 7.42 9.79 -0.24
N LEU A 169 6.25 9.14 -0.35
CA LEU A 169 5.70 8.69 -1.63
C LEU A 169 5.36 9.86 -2.55
N LEU A 170 4.69 10.90 -2.04
CA LEU A 170 4.36 12.09 -2.83
C LEU A 170 5.61 12.79 -3.36
N ALA A 171 6.65 12.92 -2.53
CA ALA A 171 7.92 13.51 -2.94
C ALA A 171 8.61 12.69 -4.05
N LEU A 172 8.62 11.36 -3.93
CA LEU A 172 9.20 10.46 -4.93
C LEU A 172 8.45 10.49 -6.24
N VAL A 173 7.11 10.39 -6.22
CA VAL A 173 6.28 10.47 -7.43
C VAL A 173 6.56 11.78 -8.18
N ALA A 174 6.58 12.92 -7.48
CA ALA A 174 6.88 14.20 -8.09
C ALA A 174 8.29 14.26 -8.69
N ALA A 175 9.29 13.63 -8.05
CA ALA A 175 10.65 13.54 -8.59
C ALA A 175 10.71 12.67 -9.87
N THR A 176 10.09 11.50 -9.83
CA THR A 176 10.01 10.58 -10.96
C THR A 176 9.28 11.20 -12.15
N GLU A 177 8.19 11.96 -11.93
CA GLU A 177 7.48 12.69 -12.99
C GLU A 177 8.36 13.73 -13.68
N ARG A 178 9.13 14.51 -12.90
CA ARG A 178 10.11 15.46 -13.44
C ARG A 178 11.18 14.73 -14.26
N ASN A 179 11.68 13.60 -13.76
CA ASN A 179 12.68 12.82 -14.47
C ASN A 179 12.15 12.25 -15.80
N ALA A 180 10.92 11.72 -15.80
CA ALA A 180 10.26 11.25 -17.00
C ALA A 180 10.00 12.38 -18.01
N ALA A 181 9.65 13.58 -17.54
CA ALA A 181 9.45 14.76 -18.40
C ALA A 181 10.74 15.17 -19.11
N ALA A 182 11.85 15.29 -18.38
CA ALA A 182 13.15 15.60 -18.96
C ALA A 182 13.61 14.56 -19.99
N ASN A 183 13.31 13.27 -19.76
CA ASN A 183 13.62 12.22 -20.74
C ASN A 183 12.82 12.37 -22.04
N ARG A 184 11.53 12.72 -21.95
CA ARG A 184 10.69 12.99 -23.12
C ARG A 184 11.20 14.18 -23.91
N GLU A 185 11.68 15.22 -23.23
CA GLU A 185 12.26 16.41 -23.87
C GLU A 185 13.54 16.06 -24.65
N ILE A 186 14.49 15.34 -24.04
CA ILE A 186 15.72 14.89 -24.71
C ILE A 186 15.40 14.03 -25.94
N ALA A 187 14.46 13.09 -25.81
CA ALA A 187 14.05 12.24 -26.93
C ALA A 187 13.40 13.06 -28.07
N ALA A 188 12.56 14.04 -27.74
CA ALA A 188 11.92 14.91 -28.72
C ALA A 188 12.95 15.79 -29.45
N GLN A 189 13.92 16.34 -28.73
CA GLN A 189 15.01 17.13 -29.30
C GLN A 189 15.85 16.29 -30.27
N GLY A 190 16.30 15.10 -29.86
CA GLY A 190 17.09 14.22 -30.73
C GLY A 190 16.35 13.80 -32.00
N ALA A 191 15.03 13.58 -31.92
CA ALA A 191 14.19 13.31 -33.07
C ALA A 191 14.07 14.51 -34.03
N ALA A 192 13.93 15.72 -33.49
CA ALA A 192 13.85 16.95 -34.27
C ALA A 192 15.18 17.24 -34.99
N GLU A 193 16.32 17.07 -34.31
CA GLU A 193 17.66 17.24 -34.87
C GLU A 193 17.92 16.26 -36.01
N THR A 194 17.63 14.97 -35.81
CA THR A 194 17.76 13.94 -36.85
C THR A 194 16.92 14.27 -38.08
N ARG A 195 15.70 14.77 -37.87
CA ARG A 195 14.81 15.18 -38.98
C ARG A 195 15.35 16.38 -39.73
N GLY A 196 15.90 17.38 -39.03
CA GLY A 196 16.54 18.53 -39.65
C GLY A 196 17.69 18.14 -40.59
N VAL A 197 18.53 17.19 -40.16
CA VAL A 197 19.64 16.67 -40.98
C VAL A 197 19.13 15.90 -42.22
N ILE A 198 18.06 15.11 -42.08
CA ILE A 198 17.45 14.40 -43.21
C ILE A 198 16.86 15.41 -44.22
N ASP A 199 16.15 16.43 -43.76
CA ASP A 199 15.59 17.48 -44.62
C ASP A 199 16.71 18.23 -45.38
N GLU A 200 17.83 18.52 -44.71
CA GLU A 200 19.02 19.14 -45.31
C GLU A 200 19.65 18.25 -46.41
N ILE A 201 19.87 16.96 -46.11
CA ILE A 201 20.48 16.01 -47.06
C ILE A 201 19.55 15.73 -48.26
N THR A 202 18.25 15.58 -48.01
CA THR A 202 17.28 15.27 -49.06
C THR A 202 16.90 16.51 -49.88
N GLY A 203 17.34 17.70 -49.48
CA GLY A 203 16.98 18.96 -50.13
C GLY A 203 15.47 19.22 -50.10
N THR A 204 14.75 18.58 -49.18
CA THR A 204 13.31 18.72 -49.04
C THR A 204 13.07 19.89 -48.08
N PRO A 205 12.73 21.11 -48.56
CA PRO A 205 12.31 22.16 -47.65
C PRO A 205 11.09 21.66 -46.90
N SER A 206 11.08 21.78 -45.57
CA SER A 206 9.95 21.40 -44.73
C SER A 206 8.69 22.05 -45.29
N LEU A 207 7.86 21.26 -45.98
CA LEU A 207 6.60 21.74 -46.54
C LEU A 207 5.68 22.03 -45.35
N SER A 208 5.66 23.30 -44.95
CA SER A 208 4.56 23.87 -44.19
C SER A 208 3.27 23.74 -45.04
N GLY A 209 2.40 22.80 -44.67
CA GLY A 209 1.05 22.63 -45.24
C GLY A 209 0.59 21.17 -45.18
N TYR A 210 -0.66 20.81 -44.92
CA TYR A 210 -1.91 21.52 -44.65
C TYR A 210 -2.59 20.78 -43.49
N GLY A 211 -3.21 21.51 -42.55
CA GLY A 211 -4.19 20.88 -41.68
C GLY A 211 -5.44 20.48 -42.49
N PRO A 212 -6.15 19.39 -42.14
CA PRO A 212 -7.39 18.97 -42.79
C PRO A 212 -8.53 20.01 -42.73
N ASN A 213 -8.32 21.17 -42.11
CA ASN A 213 -9.27 22.28 -42.03
C ASN A 213 -8.87 23.53 -42.85
N GLY A 214 -7.96 23.41 -43.82
CA GLY A 214 -7.74 24.44 -44.84
C GLY A 214 -7.11 25.77 -44.37
N THR A 215 -6.67 25.88 -43.12
CA THR A 215 -5.97 27.08 -42.63
C THR A 215 -4.47 26.98 -42.94
N ARG A 216 -3.98 27.89 -43.79
CA ARG A 216 -2.54 28.09 -44.00
C ARG A 216 -1.95 28.78 -42.78
N ASN A 217 -0.97 28.16 -42.13
CA ASN A 217 -0.04 28.91 -41.29
C ASN A 217 0.95 29.62 -42.21
N SER A 218 0.69 30.88 -42.50
CA SER A 218 1.60 31.74 -43.26
C SER A 218 2.87 31.95 -42.44
N GLY A 219 3.89 31.15 -42.71
CA GLY A 219 5.26 31.45 -42.33
C GLY A 219 5.65 32.80 -42.90
N GLY A 220 5.63 33.82 -42.05
CA GLY A 220 6.05 35.16 -42.39
C GLY A 220 7.57 35.26 -42.42
N GLY A 221 8.12 35.42 -43.62
CA GLY A 221 9.34 36.20 -43.83
C GLY A 221 10.66 35.45 -43.86
N LEU A 222 10.88 34.61 -44.88
CA LEU A 222 12.23 34.36 -45.39
C LEU A 222 12.67 35.56 -46.24
N SER A 223 13.32 36.56 -45.64
CA SER A 223 14.22 37.44 -46.39
C SER A 223 15.48 36.66 -46.74
N ARG A 224 15.70 36.46 -48.04
CA ARG A 224 16.90 35.85 -48.62
C ARG A 224 18.18 36.61 -48.27
N PRO A 225 19.35 35.92 -48.26
CA PRO A 225 20.64 36.50 -47.94
C PRO A 225 21.16 37.35 -49.11
N ALA A 226 21.54 38.60 -48.84
CA ALA A 226 22.33 39.43 -49.75
C ALA A 226 23.81 39.29 -49.36
N LEU A 227 24.53 38.49 -50.14
CA LEU A 227 25.98 38.54 -50.26
C LEU A 227 26.34 39.82 -51.06
N VAL A 228 27.46 40.46 -50.73
CA VAL A 228 28.16 41.53 -51.47
C VAL A 228 27.63 42.96 -51.21
N ASP A 229 28.26 43.70 -50.29
CA ASP A 229 29.31 44.66 -50.70
C ASP A 229 30.11 45.22 -49.52
N ARG A 230 31.40 45.42 -49.82
CA ARG A 230 32.45 46.01 -48.99
C ARG A 230 32.80 47.31 -49.71
N GLU A 231 32.68 48.45 -49.05
CA GLU A 231 33.15 49.72 -49.62
C GLU A 231 34.19 50.40 -48.71
N VAL A 232 35.35 50.62 -49.36
CA VAL A 232 36.40 51.64 -49.21
C VAL A 232 37.06 51.86 -47.85
#